data_AF-A0A7Y5FV04-F1
#
_entry.id   AF-A0A7Y5FV04-F1
#
_cell.length_a   1.000
_cell.length_b   1.000
_cell.length_c   1.000
_cell.angle_alpha   90.00
_cell.angle_beta   90.00
_cell.angle_gamma   90.00
#
_symmetry.space_group_name_H-M   'P 1'
#
loop_
_entity.id
_entity.type
_entity.pdbx_description
1 polymer ?
#
loop_
_entity_poly.entity_id
_entity_poly.type
_entity_poly.pdbx_seq_one_letter_code
_entity_poly.pdbx_strand_id
1 'polypeptide(L)'
;GEYVADTIDTRTGIPAFSLYGKNRAPTPEMLRDVDILIYDIQDIGSRAYTYIYTMALSMQAAAKQGIPFVVLDRPNPLGGELIEGPILDERFKSFIGLYPIPYIYGLTAGELAKYFNEEYQFGANLIVVPMRGWRRYMLFEETRLPWVPTSPHVPHAQTVFHIAATGCMGELSAVNEGVGYTLPFELLGHTWIDGPQLAAELNAQKLPGVFFRPLHYRPYYFGHKDMQLAGVQIHLTAPQIFRPMLTQLYILAALLKLYPNQNIFNPARVKSFDQAMGTDSVRIRLARGESPAKIYLSWNETLDEYREKRKRYLLYDDFAPEQDSSKVKSPNRTKTQGKKR
;
A
#
# COMPACT_ATOMS: atom_id res chain seq x y z
N GLY A 1 -14.23 5.85 -2.21
CA GLY A 1 -14.47 6.84 -1.15
C GLY A 1 -15.85 7.46 -1.31
N GLU A 2 -16.43 7.93 -0.21
CA GLU A 2 -17.69 8.68 -0.20
C GLU A 2 -17.45 10.16 -0.56
N TYR A 3 -18.47 10.83 -1.07
CA TYR A 3 -18.40 12.27 -1.31
C TYR A 3 -18.40 13.02 0.02
N VAL A 4 -17.53 14.02 0.13
CA VAL A 4 -17.45 14.94 1.26
C VAL A 4 -17.62 16.34 0.70
N ALA A 5 -18.51 17.14 1.28
CA ALA A 5 -18.72 18.52 0.89
C ALA A 5 -17.69 19.45 1.55
N ASP A 6 -17.50 20.63 0.96
CA ASP A 6 -16.76 21.70 1.62
C ASP A 6 -17.46 22.08 2.94
N THR A 7 -16.67 22.42 3.95
CA THR A 7 -17.17 22.73 5.29
C THR A 7 -16.30 23.80 5.96
N ILE A 8 -16.67 24.18 7.18
CA ILE A 8 -15.83 24.99 8.07
C ILE A 8 -15.43 24.10 9.23
N ASP A 9 -14.13 24.01 9.53
CA ASP A 9 -13.67 23.30 10.72
C ASP A 9 -14.21 24.00 11.96
N THR A 10 -15.04 23.32 12.73
CA THR A 10 -15.78 23.92 13.85
C THR A 10 -14.87 24.35 15.01
N ARG A 11 -13.67 23.80 15.10
CA ARG A 11 -12.70 24.12 16.17
C ARG A 11 -11.86 25.35 15.84
N THR A 12 -11.42 25.50 14.60
CA THR A 12 -10.49 26.55 14.17
C THR A 12 -11.15 27.67 13.39
N GLY A 13 -12.36 27.45 12.84
CA GLY A 13 -13.04 28.38 11.94
C GLY A 13 -12.43 28.44 10.53
N ILE A 14 -11.46 27.57 10.23
CA ILE A 14 -10.76 27.56 8.94
C ILE A 14 -11.63 26.83 7.89
N PRO A 15 -11.74 27.35 6.65
CA PRO A 15 -12.39 26.64 5.56
C PRO A 15 -11.72 25.29 5.25
N ALA A 16 -12.52 24.25 5.10
CA ALA A 16 -12.08 22.92 4.71
C ALA A 16 -12.66 22.55 3.35
N PHE A 17 -11.79 22.37 2.36
CA PHE A 17 -12.17 22.06 0.98
C PHE A 17 -12.03 20.57 0.68
N SER A 18 -13.00 20.01 -0.04
CA SER A 18 -12.98 18.64 -0.51
C SER A 18 -12.20 18.51 -1.81
N LEU A 19 -11.09 17.78 -1.76
CA LEU A 19 -10.29 17.39 -2.94
C LEU A 19 -10.69 16.00 -3.45
N TYR A 20 -11.98 15.69 -3.38
CA TYR A 20 -12.56 14.44 -3.88
C TYR A 20 -13.75 14.69 -4.83
N GLY A 21 -14.02 13.74 -5.72
CA GLY A 21 -15.09 13.86 -6.70
C GLY A 21 -14.75 14.84 -7.84
N LYS A 22 -15.50 15.95 -7.95
CA LYS A 22 -15.38 16.93 -9.04
C LYS A 22 -14.03 17.63 -9.05
N ASN A 23 -13.52 17.97 -7.86
CA ASN A 23 -12.23 18.63 -7.68
C ASN A 23 -11.27 17.63 -7.05
N ARG A 24 -10.22 17.24 -7.77
CA ARG A 24 -9.14 16.37 -7.25
C ARG A 24 -7.82 17.12 -7.06
N ALA A 25 -7.85 18.42 -7.34
CA ALA A 25 -6.78 19.38 -7.17
C ALA A 25 -7.39 20.67 -6.60
N PRO A 26 -6.66 21.43 -5.78
CA PRO A 26 -7.09 22.77 -5.37
C PRO A 26 -7.32 23.66 -6.59
N THR A 27 -8.37 24.46 -6.59
CA THR A 27 -8.63 25.46 -7.63
C THR A 27 -7.86 26.75 -7.34
N PRO A 28 -7.64 27.65 -8.32
CA PRO A 28 -7.09 28.98 -8.09
C PRO A 28 -7.80 29.74 -6.96
N GLU A 29 -9.12 29.62 -6.86
CA GLU A 29 -9.92 30.30 -5.85
C GLU A 29 -9.66 29.75 -4.45
N MET A 30 -9.44 28.43 -4.31
CA MET A 30 -9.06 27.81 -3.04
C MET A 30 -7.66 28.23 -2.57
N LEU A 31 -6.79 28.62 -3.51
CA LEU A 31 -5.40 28.98 -3.24
C LEU A 31 -5.15 30.50 -3.14
N ARG A 32 -6.19 31.33 -3.30
CA ARG A 32 -6.03 32.79 -3.43
C ARG A 32 -5.28 33.44 -2.26
N ASP A 33 -5.56 32.98 -1.04
CA ASP A 33 -5.01 33.54 0.20
C ASP A 33 -4.00 32.57 0.85
N VAL A 34 -3.39 31.68 0.05
CA VAL A 34 -2.44 30.65 0.51
C VAL A 34 -1.04 30.98 0.04
N ASP A 35 -0.14 31.29 0.98
CA ASP A 35 1.27 31.55 0.68
C ASP A 35 2.11 30.28 0.58
N ILE A 36 1.71 29.20 1.27
CA ILE A 36 2.42 27.91 1.32
C ILE A 36 1.37 26.79 1.40
N LEU A 37 1.54 25.74 0.59
CA LEU A 37 0.70 24.54 0.65
C LEU A 37 1.46 23.39 1.31
N ILE A 38 0.95 22.86 2.42
CA ILE A 38 1.59 21.80 3.19
C ILE A 38 0.84 20.46 2.99
N TYR A 39 1.58 19.40 2.69
CA TYR A 39 1.11 18.01 2.69
C TYR A 39 1.67 17.27 3.90
N ASP A 40 0.79 16.79 4.78
CA ASP A 40 1.11 16.00 5.97
C ASP A 40 0.09 14.87 6.15
N ILE A 41 0.17 13.83 5.31
CA ILE A 41 -0.77 12.71 5.30
C ILE A 41 0.00 11.40 5.28
N GLN A 42 -0.39 10.46 6.16
CA GLN A 42 0.12 9.09 6.16
C GLN A 42 -0.50 8.30 4.99
N ASP A 43 0.31 7.90 4.03
CA ASP A 43 -0.07 6.96 2.97
C ASP A 43 0.26 5.49 3.36
N ILE A 44 0.08 4.54 2.44
CA ILE A 44 0.27 3.11 2.70
C ILE A 44 1.31 2.40 1.82
N GLY A 45 2.06 3.12 0.98
CA GLY A 45 3.07 2.53 0.10
C GLY A 45 2.53 1.79 -1.13
N SER A 46 1.23 1.93 -1.44
CA SER A 46 0.56 1.32 -2.59
C SER A 46 0.09 2.35 -3.60
N ARG A 47 0.31 2.08 -4.89
CA ARG A 47 -0.07 2.94 -6.02
C ARG A 47 -1.58 3.19 -6.08
N ALA A 48 -2.39 2.21 -5.71
CA ALA A 48 -3.85 2.35 -5.73
C ALA A 48 -4.41 3.24 -4.61
N TYR A 49 -3.59 3.63 -3.63
CA TYR A 49 -4.00 4.47 -2.52
C TYR A 49 -3.85 5.96 -2.85
N THR A 50 -4.97 6.67 -2.96
CA THR A 50 -5.05 7.90 -3.77
C THR A 50 -4.46 9.17 -3.14
N TYR A 51 -4.00 9.12 -1.90
CA TYR A 51 -3.40 10.30 -1.24
C TYR A 51 -2.15 10.82 -1.96
N ILE A 52 -1.33 9.93 -2.52
CA ILE A 52 -0.16 10.31 -3.33
C ILE A 52 -0.54 11.09 -4.60
N TYR A 53 -1.78 10.89 -5.10
CA TYR A 53 -2.29 11.60 -6.27
C TYR A 53 -2.93 12.92 -5.91
N THR A 54 -3.60 13.00 -4.76
CA THR A 54 -3.97 14.30 -4.18
C THR A 54 -2.72 15.15 -3.96
N MET A 55 -1.62 14.57 -3.45
CA MET A 55 -0.32 15.26 -3.35
C MET A 55 0.16 15.76 -4.71
N ALA A 56 0.30 14.86 -5.69
CA ALA A 56 0.83 15.21 -7.01
C ALA A 56 0.00 16.28 -7.74
N LEU A 57 -1.32 16.19 -7.69
CA LEU A 57 -2.21 17.17 -8.31
C LEU A 57 -2.16 18.52 -7.57
N SER A 58 -2.01 18.50 -6.25
CA SER A 58 -1.85 19.72 -5.45
C SER A 58 -0.49 20.39 -5.70
N MET A 59 0.58 19.61 -5.90
CA MET A 59 1.89 20.13 -6.31
C MET A 59 1.81 20.86 -7.65
N GLN A 60 1.11 20.28 -8.65
CA GLN A 60 0.91 20.94 -9.94
C GLN A 60 0.07 22.20 -9.83
N ALA A 61 -0.97 22.21 -8.99
CA ALA A 61 -1.78 23.39 -8.76
C ALA A 61 -0.97 24.52 -8.10
N ALA A 62 -0.15 24.18 -7.09
CA ALA A 62 0.74 25.12 -6.42
C ALA A 62 1.80 25.68 -7.39
N ALA A 63 2.42 24.82 -8.22
CA ALA A 63 3.39 25.22 -9.23
C ALA A 63 2.83 26.29 -10.20
N LYS A 64 1.58 26.10 -10.66
CA LYS A 64 0.90 27.06 -11.56
C LYS A 64 0.66 28.43 -10.93
N GLN A 65 0.57 28.50 -9.60
CA GLN A 65 0.34 29.74 -8.85
C GLN A 65 1.62 30.31 -8.24
N GLY A 66 2.77 29.66 -8.45
CA GLY A 66 4.03 30.07 -7.80
C GLY A 66 4.05 29.85 -6.28
N ILE A 67 3.16 29.01 -5.75
CA ILE A 67 3.05 28.72 -4.31
C ILE A 67 4.06 27.61 -3.95
N PRO A 68 4.95 27.83 -2.97
CA PRO A 68 5.78 26.77 -2.40
C PRO A 68 4.95 25.58 -1.87
N PHE A 69 5.39 24.37 -2.19
CA PHE A 69 4.76 23.14 -1.74
C PHE A 69 5.67 22.42 -0.75
N VAL A 70 5.19 22.20 0.48
CA VAL A 70 5.95 21.58 1.56
C VAL A 70 5.41 20.19 1.84
N VAL A 71 6.27 19.17 1.82
CA VAL A 71 5.94 17.82 2.29
C VAL A 71 6.56 17.60 3.65
N LEU A 72 5.73 17.37 4.68
CA LEU A 72 6.17 16.83 5.95
C LEU A 72 6.23 15.32 5.81
N ASP A 73 7.44 14.79 5.63
CA ASP A 73 7.60 13.41 5.20
C ASP A 73 7.20 12.40 6.29
N ARG A 74 6.75 11.22 5.87
CA ARG A 74 6.23 10.17 6.75
C ARG A 74 6.74 8.78 6.35
N PRO A 75 6.77 7.80 7.29
CA PRO A 75 7.21 6.45 7.00
C PRO A 75 6.36 5.82 5.90
N ASN A 76 6.98 5.15 4.93
CA ASN A 76 6.26 4.17 4.12
C ASN A 76 6.01 2.93 5.00
N PRO A 77 4.75 2.54 5.27
CA PRO A 77 4.48 1.48 6.24
C PRO A 77 4.85 0.07 5.74
N LEU A 78 5.05 -0.11 4.42
CA LEU A 78 5.61 -1.31 3.80
C LEU A 78 7.14 -1.31 3.76
N GLY A 79 7.79 -0.28 4.32
CA GLY A 79 9.22 -0.03 4.19
C GLY A 79 9.60 0.63 2.85
N GLY A 80 10.89 0.96 2.72
CA GLY A 80 11.50 1.49 1.50
C GLY A 80 12.12 0.43 0.59
N GLU A 81 12.31 -0.80 1.08
CA GLU A 81 12.99 -1.85 0.31
C GLU A 81 12.05 -2.59 -0.64
N LEU A 82 10.82 -2.84 -0.21
CA LEU A 82 9.85 -3.60 -0.99
C LEU A 82 9.42 -2.84 -2.25
N ILE A 83 9.63 -3.46 -3.41
CA ILE A 83 9.09 -3.01 -4.68
C ILE A 83 8.50 -4.21 -5.41
N GLU A 84 7.21 -4.13 -5.74
CA GLU A 84 6.48 -5.21 -6.39
C GLU A 84 5.38 -4.70 -7.32
N GLY A 85 4.94 -5.59 -8.22
CA GLY A 85 3.86 -5.34 -9.15
C GLY A 85 4.33 -4.67 -10.44
N PRO A 86 3.52 -4.76 -11.50
CA PRO A 86 3.85 -4.15 -12.78
C PRO A 86 3.90 -2.62 -12.67
N ILE A 87 4.80 -2.00 -13.43
CA ILE A 87 4.73 -0.56 -13.71
C ILE A 87 3.39 -0.26 -14.38
N LEU A 88 2.76 0.86 -14.00
CA LEU A 88 1.52 1.31 -14.63
C LEU A 88 1.76 1.56 -16.12
N ASP A 89 1.04 0.83 -16.96
CA ASP A 89 0.84 1.14 -18.36
C ASP A 89 -0.16 2.30 -18.49
N GLU A 90 0.21 3.34 -19.23
CA GLU A 90 -0.59 4.57 -19.36
C GLU A 90 -1.98 4.33 -19.95
N ARG A 91 -2.19 3.23 -20.70
CA ARG A 91 -3.51 2.81 -21.19
C ARG A 91 -4.50 2.54 -20.04
N PHE A 92 -3.99 2.21 -18.85
CA PHE A 92 -4.75 1.91 -17.64
C PHE A 92 -4.77 3.06 -16.64
N LYS A 93 -4.26 4.23 -17.02
CA LYS A 93 -4.23 5.43 -16.19
C LYS A 93 -5.62 5.78 -15.66
N SER A 94 -5.71 6.01 -14.35
CA SER A 94 -6.93 6.37 -13.62
C SER A 94 -6.58 7.06 -12.30
N PHE A 95 -7.56 7.45 -11.49
CA PHE A 95 -7.24 8.10 -10.21
C PHE A 95 -6.64 7.15 -9.16
N ILE A 96 -6.67 5.84 -9.39
CA ILE A 96 -5.96 4.83 -8.59
C ILE A 96 -4.63 4.41 -9.26
N GLY A 97 -4.16 5.21 -10.23
CA GLY A 97 -2.98 4.94 -11.04
C GLY A 97 -2.70 6.09 -12.00
N LEU A 98 -2.06 7.19 -11.57
CA LEU A 98 -1.82 8.37 -12.43
C LEU A 98 -0.45 8.40 -13.12
N TYR A 99 0.55 7.76 -12.53
CA TYR A 99 1.93 7.84 -12.98
C TYR A 99 2.55 6.43 -13.11
N PRO A 100 3.40 6.21 -14.13
CA PRO A 100 4.23 5.00 -14.31
C PRO A 100 5.16 4.69 -13.12
N ILE A 101 4.58 4.15 -12.04
CA ILE A 101 5.29 3.59 -10.89
C ILE A 101 4.80 2.15 -10.63
N PRO A 102 5.60 1.30 -9.94
CA PRO A 102 5.18 -0.03 -9.53
C PRO A 102 3.94 0.01 -8.63
N TYR A 103 3.30 -1.14 -8.40
CA TYR A 103 2.17 -1.22 -7.48
C TYR A 103 2.59 -0.94 -6.03
N ILE A 104 3.66 -1.57 -5.56
CA ILE A 104 4.37 -1.21 -4.32
C ILE A 104 5.65 -0.49 -4.75
N TYR A 105 5.75 0.80 -4.48
CA TYR A 105 6.77 1.66 -5.07
C TYR A 105 7.99 1.90 -4.15
N GLY A 106 7.85 1.60 -2.85
CA GLY A 106 8.96 1.64 -1.89
C GLY A 106 9.62 3.02 -1.73
N LEU A 107 8.85 4.10 -1.82
CA LEU A 107 9.31 5.47 -1.51
C LEU A 107 8.47 6.03 -0.38
N THR A 108 9.01 6.96 0.39
CA THR A 108 8.20 7.83 1.26
C THR A 108 7.43 8.86 0.44
N ALA A 109 6.47 9.57 1.03
CA ALA A 109 5.73 10.62 0.35
C ALA A 109 6.66 11.75 -0.14
N GLY A 110 7.67 12.12 0.65
CA GLY A 110 8.67 13.13 0.29
C GLY A 110 9.58 12.68 -0.85
N GLU A 111 10.10 11.46 -0.81
CA GLU A 111 10.88 10.90 -1.92
C GLU A 111 10.03 10.79 -3.21
N LEU A 112 8.76 10.40 -3.08
CA LEU A 112 7.82 10.30 -4.20
C LEU A 112 7.46 11.67 -4.77
N ALA A 113 7.31 12.70 -3.93
CA ALA A 113 7.12 14.08 -4.37
C ALA A 113 8.31 14.56 -5.21
N LYS A 114 9.55 14.31 -4.76
CA LYS A 114 10.76 14.63 -5.54
C LYS A 114 10.78 13.86 -6.87
N TYR A 115 10.49 12.56 -6.84
CA TYR A 115 10.38 11.73 -8.04
C TYR A 115 9.37 12.33 -9.02
N PHE A 116 8.16 12.67 -8.56
CA PHE A 116 7.15 13.24 -9.43
C PHE A 116 7.49 14.62 -9.98
N ASN A 117 8.07 15.49 -9.15
CA ASN A 117 8.42 16.86 -9.55
C ASN A 117 9.42 16.88 -10.71
N GLU A 118 10.44 16.02 -10.64
CA GLU A 118 11.51 15.93 -11.64
C GLU A 118 11.08 15.11 -12.87
N GLU A 119 10.56 13.89 -12.66
CA GLU A 119 10.31 12.95 -13.75
C GLU A 119 9.12 13.33 -14.63
N TYR A 120 8.17 14.08 -14.08
CA TYR A 120 7.00 14.58 -14.81
C TYR A 120 6.98 16.10 -14.88
N GLN A 121 8.11 16.75 -14.59
CA GLN A 121 8.36 18.17 -14.81
C GLN A 121 7.24 19.08 -14.26
N PHE A 122 6.80 18.82 -13.02
CA PHE A 122 5.73 19.64 -12.43
C PHE A 122 6.16 21.09 -12.22
N GLY A 123 7.46 21.34 -12.04
CA GLY A 123 8.00 22.69 -11.82
C GLY A 123 7.59 23.30 -10.48
N ALA A 124 7.21 22.49 -9.49
CA ALA A 124 6.85 22.98 -8.17
C ALA A 124 8.09 23.44 -7.41
N ASN A 125 7.98 24.56 -6.69
CA ASN A 125 8.92 24.94 -5.65
C ASN A 125 8.72 24.02 -4.44
N LEU A 126 9.31 22.82 -4.53
CA LEU A 126 9.13 21.74 -3.57
C LEU A 126 10.14 21.83 -2.43
N ILE A 127 9.62 21.80 -1.20
CA ILE A 127 10.39 21.65 0.03
C ILE A 127 9.97 20.32 0.67
N VAL A 128 10.91 19.42 0.89
CA VAL A 128 10.66 18.21 1.68
C VAL A 128 11.34 18.36 3.03
N VAL A 129 10.58 18.18 4.11
CA VAL A 129 11.09 18.11 5.48
C VAL A 129 11.32 16.63 5.80
N PRO A 130 12.57 16.13 5.74
CA PRO A 130 12.85 14.72 5.95
C PRO A 130 12.67 14.32 7.40
N MET A 131 12.28 13.06 7.61
CA MET A 131 12.26 12.44 8.93
C MET A 131 13.67 12.26 9.50
N ARG A 132 13.75 12.08 10.81
CA ARG A 132 14.98 11.62 11.49
C ARG A 132 14.77 10.21 12.02
N GLY A 133 15.76 9.35 11.82
CA GLY A 133 15.78 8.00 12.40
C GLY A 133 15.05 6.92 11.60
N TRP A 134 14.17 7.28 10.64
CA TRP A 134 13.60 6.29 9.72
C TRP A 134 14.70 5.68 8.84
N ARG A 135 14.55 4.39 8.54
CA ARG A 135 15.43 3.60 7.67
C ARG A 135 14.58 2.76 6.75
N ARG A 136 15.13 2.43 5.58
CA ARG A 136 14.36 1.79 4.51
C ARG A 136 13.89 0.37 4.86
N TYR A 137 14.60 -0.34 5.73
CA TYR A 137 14.17 -1.63 6.27
C TYR A 137 13.00 -1.54 7.27
N MET A 138 12.72 -0.35 7.82
CA MET A 138 11.70 -0.21 8.86
C MET A 138 10.29 -0.34 8.27
N LEU A 139 9.58 -1.35 8.73
CA LEU A 139 8.13 -1.43 8.67
C LEU A 139 7.52 -0.45 9.68
N PHE A 140 6.23 -0.15 9.53
CA PHE A 140 5.59 0.87 10.39
C PHE A 140 5.70 0.58 11.89
N GLU A 141 5.55 -0.69 12.30
CA GLU A 141 5.64 -1.08 13.72
C GLU A 141 7.03 -0.76 14.33
N GLU A 142 8.09 -0.83 13.54
CA GLU A 142 9.46 -0.55 13.98
C GLU A 142 9.68 0.94 14.26
N THR A 143 8.83 1.82 13.70
CA THR A 143 8.83 3.26 13.99
C THR A 143 8.30 3.57 15.39
N ARG A 144 7.53 2.65 15.99
CA ARG A 144 6.80 2.81 17.27
C ARG A 144 5.83 4.00 17.32
N LEU A 145 5.49 4.57 16.17
CA LEU A 145 4.47 5.60 16.08
C LEU A 145 3.07 4.98 16.25
N PRO A 146 2.11 5.71 16.81
CA PRO A 146 0.73 5.26 16.83
C PRO A 146 0.17 5.21 15.40
N TRP A 147 -0.49 4.11 15.06
CA TRP A 147 -1.25 4.03 13.82
C TRP A 147 -2.59 4.75 13.98
N VAL A 148 -2.79 5.80 13.20
CA VAL A 148 -4.12 6.41 13.00
C VAL A 148 -4.68 5.80 11.72
N PRO A 149 -5.91 5.22 11.75
CA PRO A 149 -6.50 4.62 10.56
C PRO A 149 -6.47 5.57 9.37
N THR A 150 -5.76 5.17 8.32
CA THR A 150 -5.62 6.01 7.12
C THR A 150 -6.89 6.00 6.28
N SER A 151 -7.74 4.99 6.45
CA SER A 151 -9.13 4.95 5.95
C SER A 151 -9.96 3.99 6.83
N PRO A 152 -11.30 3.99 6.73
CA PRO A 152 -12.14 3.14 7.57
C PRO A 152 -11.82 1.64 7.51
N HIS A 153 -11.30 1.16 6.37
CA HIS A 153 -10.93 -0.25 6.17
C HIS A 153 -9.43 -0.51 6.30
N VAL A 154 -8.64 0.47 6.75
CA VAL A 154 -7.21 0.29 7.11
C VAL A 154 -7.03 0.64 8.61
N PRO A 155 -7.64 -0.14 9.52
CA PRO A 155 -7.67 0.17 10.94
C PRO A 155 -6.32 -0.06 11.64
N HIS A 156 -5.45 -0.89 11.07
CA HIS A 156 -4.18 -1.27 11.67
C HIS A 156 -3.03 -1.14 10.66
N ALA A 157 -1.82 -0.88 11.16
CA ALA A 157 -0.63 -0.79 10.33
C ALA A 157 -0.40 -2.07 9.51
N GLN A 158 -0.68 -3.25 10.07
CA GLN A 158 -0.54 -4.52 9.33
C GLN A 158 -1.52 -4.67 8.17
N THR A 159 -2.66 -3.97 8.20
CA THR A 159 -3.65 -4.01 7.11
C THR A 159 -3.05 -3.57 5.77
N VAL A 160 -1.96 -2.78 5.78
CA VAL A 160 -1.28 -2.32 4.55
C VAL A 160 -0.67 -3.48 3.72
N PHE A 161 -0.26 -4.57 4.37
CA PHE A 161 0.21 -5.77 3.66
C PHE A 161 -0.95 -6.53 3.02
N HIS A 162 -2.06 -6.61 3.73
CA HIS A 162 -3.27 -7.30 3.28
C HIS A 162 -3.90 -6.59 2.09
N ILE A 163 -4.09 -5.27 2.16
CA ILE A 163 -4.57 -4.48 1.02
C ILE A 163 -3.62 -4.56 -0.18
N ALA A 164 -2.30 -4.65 0.04
CA ALA A 164 -1.36 -4.86 -1.07
C ALA A 164 -1.51 -6.25 -1.71
N ALA A 165 -1.98 -7.25 -0.97
CA ALA A 165 -2.16 -8.62 -1.45
C ALA A 165 -3.56 -8.91 -2.00
N THR A 166 -4.60 -8.18 -1.57
CA THR A 166 -5.99 -8.47 -1.97
C THR A 166 -6.69 -7.29 -2.63
N GLY A 167 -6.26 -6.05 -2.38
CA GLY A 167 -7.03 -4.85 -2.76
C GLY A 167 -7.29 -4.72 -4.25
N CYS A 168 -6.33 -5.08 -5.12
CA CYS A 168 -6.61 -5.13 -6.57
C CYS A 168 -7.65 -6.20 -6.90
N MET A 169 -7.53 -7.39 -6.32
CA MET A 169 -8.51 -8.46 -6.50
C MET A 169 -9.91 -8.07 -5.98
N GLY A 170 -10.01 -7.27 -4.91
CA GLY A 170 -11.27 -6.68 -4.42
C GLY A 170 -12.07 -5.94 -5.50
N GLU A 171 -11.38 -5.32 -6.46
CA GLU A 171 -11.99 -4.63 -7.60
C GLU A 171 -12.78 -5.57 -8.53
N LEU A 172 -12.49 -6.88 -8.53
CA LEU A 172 -13.28 -7.88 -9.25
C LEU A 172 -14.61 -8.17 -8.55
N SER A 173 -14.66 -8.03 -7.22
CA SER A 173 -15.77 -8.45 -6.37
C SER A 173 -16.23 -9.90 -6.60
N ALA A 174 -15.31 -10.76 -7.07
CA ALA A 174 -15.56 -12.18 -7.29
C ALA A 174 -15.62 -12.97 -5.97
N VAL A 175 -14.86 -12.53 -4.96
CA VAL A 175 -14.85 -13.05 -3.60
C VAL A 175 -14.91 -11.88 -2.62
N ASN A 176 -15.42 -12.13 -1.42
CA ASN A 176 -15.34 -11.16 -0.33
C ASN A 176 -13.92 -11.17 0.24
N GLU A 177 -13.28 -10.01 0.34
CA GLU A 177 -11.92 -9.86 0.85
C GLU A 177 -11.85 -9.47 2.35
N GLY A 178 -12.95 -9.63 3.08
CA GLY A 178 -13.08 -9.24 4.49
C GLY A 178 -13.63 -7.84 4.73
N VAL A 179 -13.66 -6.96 3.71
CA VAL A 179 -14.40 -5.68 3.80
C VAL A 179 -15.88 -6.00 3.99
N GLY A 180 -16.49 -5.40 5.02
CA GLY A 180 -17.82 -5.78 5.51
C GLY A 180 -17.79 -6.65 6.78
N TYR A 181 -16.62 -7.12 7.19
CA TYR A 181 -16.38 -7.89 8.43
C TYR A 181 -15.30 -7.22 9.29
N THR A 182 -14.93 -7.82 10.42
CA THR A 182 -13.96 -7.24 11.38
C THR A 182 -12.49 -7.39 10.97
N LEU A 183 -12.21 -7.97 9.80
CA LEU A 183 -10.87 -8.30 9.32
C LEU A 183 -10.72 -7.87 7.85
N PRO A 184 -10.77 -6.56 7.53
CA PRO A 184 -10.73 -6.07 6.15
C PRO A 184 -9.41 -6.42 5.46
N PHE A 185 -9.49 -6.91 4.23
CA PHE A 185 -8.37 -7.38 3.38
C PHE A 185 -7.65 -8.65 3.85
N GLU A 186 -7.89 -9.10 5.09
CA GLU A 186 -7.27 -10.31 5.64
C GLU A 186 -7.95 -11.61 5.20
N LEU A 187 -9.14 -11.53 4.60
CA LEU A 187 -9.99 -12.69 4.31
C LEU A 187 -10.16 -12.89 2.81
N LEU A 188 -10.52 -14.12 2.43
CA LEU A 188 -10.97 -14.48 1.10
C LEU A 188 -12.12 -15.46 1.27
N GLY A 189 -13.34 -15.10 0.88
CA GLY A 189 -14.51 -15.95 1.13
C GLY A 189 -15.63 -15.81 0.12
N HIS A 190 -16.35 -16.91 -0.06
CA HIS A 190 -17.61 -16.98 -0.80
C HIS A 190 -18.42 -18.20 -0.34
N THR A 191 -19.71 -18.24 -0.66
CA THR A 191 -20.60 -19.40 -0.42
C THR A 191 -20.23 -20.67 -1.18
N TRP A 192 -19.44 -20.56 -2.27
CA TRP A 192 -19.04 -21.72 -3.08
C TRP A 192 -17.62 -22.19 -2.81
N ILE A 193 -16.90 -21.55 -1.88
CA ILE A 193 -15.52 -21.92 -1.53
C ILE A 193 -15.52 -23.06 -0.51
N ASP A 194 -14.73 -24.10 -0.78
CA ASP A 194 -14.25 -25.04 0.23
C ASP A 194 -12.99 -24.45 0.89
N GLY A 195 -13.15 -23.96 2.13
CA GLY A 195 -12.08 -23.31 2.89
C GLY A 195 -10.86 -24.21 3.10
N PRO A 196 -11.02 -25.44 3.65
CA PRO A 196 -9.93 -26.41 3.76
C PRO A 196 -9.21 -26.70 2.43
N GLN A 197 -9.93 -26.88 1.32
CA GLN A 197 -9.32 -27.14 0.02
C GLN A 197 -8.50 -25.94 -0.47
N LEU A 198 -9.05 -24.73 -0.37
CA LEU A 198 -8.35 -23.51 -0.77
C LEU A 198 -7.10 -23.28 0.10
N ALA A 199 -7.21 -23.47 1.42
CA ALA A 199 -6.07 -23.36 2.33
C ALA A 199 -4.97 -24.37 1.98
N ALA A 200 -5.32 -25.63 1.69
CA ALA A 200 -4.36 -26.66 1.31
C ALA A 200 -3.63 -26.31 0.01
N GLU A 201 -4.36 -25.87 -1.03
CA GLU A 201 -3.78 -25.46 -2.31
C GLU A 201 -2.79 -24.30 -2.15
N LEU A 202 -3.14 -23.29 -1.35
CA LEU A 202 -2.29 -22.11 -1.13
C LEU A 202 -1.09 -22.41 -0.23
N ASN A 203 -1.29 -23.15 0.87
CA ASN A 203 -0.19 -23.53 1.77
C ASN A 203 0.82 -24.47 1.09
N ALA A 204 0.39 -25.29 0.12
CA ALA A 204 1.29 -26.14 -0.67
C ALA A 204 2.31 -25.34 -1.50
N GLN A 205 2.02 -24.07 -1.81
CA GLN A 205 2.92 -23.19 -2.56
C GLN A 205 4.10 -22.68 -1.73
N LYS A 206 4.04 -22.81 -0.39
CA LYS A 206 5.10 -22.38 0.56
C LYS A 206 5.53 -20.92 0.33
N LEU A 207 4.56 -20.03 0.16
CA LEU A 207 4.80 -18.60 -0.03
C LEU A 207 5.51 -17.99 1.18
N PRO A 208 6.43 -17.03 0.97
CA PRO A 208 7.22 -16.47 2.04
C PRO A 208 6.37 -15.60 2.97
N GLY A 209 6.54 -15.78 4.28
CA GLY A 209 5.96 -14.90 5.32
C GLY A 209 4.45 -14.96 5.49
N VAL A 210 3.76 -15.96 4.94
CA VAL A 210 2.31 -16.08 4.99
C VAL A 210 1.83 -17.51 5.26
N PHE A 211 0.70 -17.63 5.95
CA PHE A 211 -0.02 -18.88 6.18
C PHE A 211 -1.52 -18.67 5.94
N PHE A 212 -2.19 -19.65 5.33
CA PHE A 212 -3.63 -19.57 5.04
C PHE A 212 -4.40 -20.49 5.98
N ARG A 213 -5.28 -19.91 6.81
CA ARG A 213 -6.12 -20.67 7.76
C ARG A 213 -7.56 -20.73 7.26
N PRO A 214 -8.19 -21.90 7.14
CA PRO A 214 -9.59 -21.97 6.77
C PRO A 214 -10.48 -21.37 7.86
N LEU A 215 -11.56 -20.69 7.45
CA LEU A 215 -12.58 -20.17 8.35
C LEU A 215 -13.95 -20.08 7.68
N HIS A 216 -14.96 -19.85 8.52
CA HIS A 216 -16.28 -19.39 8.10
C HIS A 216 -16.58 -18.06 8.77
N TYR A 217 -17.28 -17.17 8.07
CA TYR A 217 -17.64 -15.85 8.58
C TYR A 217 -18.88 -15.30 7.86
N ARG A 218 -19.50 -14.29 8.44
CA ARG A 218 -20.72 -13.66 7.92
C ARG A 218 -20.56 -12.14 7.93
N PRO A 219 -20.39 -11.48 6.76
CA PRO A 219 -20.23 -10.03 6.68
C PRO A 219 -21.45 -9.27 7.23
N TYR A 220 -21.20 -8.16 7.91
CA TYR A 220 -22.22 -7.28 8.49
C TYR A 220 -22.73 -6.21 7.51
N TYR A 221 -21.93 -5.83 6.51
CA TYR A 221 -22.25 -4.80 5.51
C TYR A 221 -21.48 -5.01 4.20
N PHE A 222 -21.71 -4.18 3.18
CA PHE A 222 -21.16 -4.30 1.82
C PHE A 222 -21.45 -5.66 1.13
N GLY A 223 -20.49 -6.18 0.37
CA GLY A 223 -20.63 -7.38 -0.43
C GLY A 223 -20.89 -8.61 0.42
N HIS A 224 -21.83 -9.44 -0.01
CA HIS A 224 -22.21 -10.70 0.65
C HIS A 224 -22.71 -10.52 2.10
N LYS A 225 -23.29 -9.35 2.41
CA LYS A 225 -23.92 -9.07 3.70
C LYS A 225 -24.89 -10.20 4.09
N ASP A 226 -24.81 -10.61 5.36
CA ASP A 226 -25.64 -11.65 5.99
C ASP A 226 -25.51 -13.06 5.40
N MET A 227 -24.65 -13.28 4.40
CA MET A 227 -24.40 -14.59 3.82
C MET A 227 -23.32 -15.34 4.61
N GLN A 228 -23.53 -16.62 4.87
CA GLN A 228 -22.51 -17.48 5.46
C GLN A 228 -21.45 -17.81 4.41
N LEU A 229 -20.23 -17.33 4.62
CA LEU A 229 -19.10 -17.56 3.72
C LEU A 229 -18.14 -18.59 4.31
N ALA A 230 -17.55 -19.39 3.43
CA ALA A 230 -16.40 -20.22 3.73
C ALA A 230 -15.20 -19.68 2.95
N GLY A 231 -13.99 -19.90 3.46
CA GLY A 231 -12.82 -19.23 2.93
C GLY A 231 -11.54 -19.46 3.71
N VAL A 232 -10.60 -18.53 3.51
CA VAL A 232 -9.32 -18.50 4.23
C VAL A 232 -9.03 -17.12 4.81
N GLN A 233 -8.33 -17.09 5.94
CA GLN A 233 -7.70 -15.91 6.51
C GLN A 233 -6.22 -15.98 6.17
N ILE A 234 -5.68 -14.85 5.73
CA ILE A 234 -4.27 -14.65 5.43
C ILE A 234 -3.57 -14.23 6.73
N HIS A 235 -2.74 -15.09 7.29
CA HIS A 235 -1.92 -14.79 8.47
C HIS A 235 -0.52 -14.38 8.01
N LEU A 236 -0.07 -13.18 8.41
CA LEU A 236 1.32 -12.78 8.23
C LEU A 236 2.18 -13.45 9.30
N THR A 237 3.10 -14.31 8.89
CA THR A 237 4.02 -15.00 9.81
C THR A 237 5.39 -14.31 9.87
N ALA A 238 5.79 -13.62 8.80
CA ALA A 238 7.01 -12.83 8.74
C ALA A 238 6.86 -11.69 7.73
N PRO A 239 6.34 -10.51 8.15
CA PRO A 239 6.07 -9.38 7.25
C PRO A 239 7.25 -8.94 6.39
N GLN A 240 8.49 -9.01 6.90
CA GLN A 240 9.71 -8.60 6.20
C GLN A 240 9.98 -9.39 4.90
N ILE A 241 9.59 -10.67 4.86
CA ILE A 241 9.78 -11.53 3.68
C ILE A 241 8.48 -11.75 2.90
N PHE A 242 7.36 -11.21 3.38
CA PHE A 242 6.09 -11.33 2.69
C PHE A 242 6.15 -10.68 1.31
N ARG A 243 5.51 -11.32 0.32
CA ARG A 243 5.45 -10.85 -1.07
C ARG A 243 3.99 -10.68 -1.48
N PRO A 244 3.38 -9.48 -1.27
CA PRO A 244 1.95 -9.28 -1.44
C PRO A 244 1.47 -9.56 -2.87
N MET A 245 2.18 -9.09 -3.89
CA MET A 245 1.73 -9.23 -5.28
C MET A 245 1.91 -10.67 -5.76
N LEU A 246 2.97 -11.36 -5.34
CA LEU A 246 3.12 -12.80 -5.56
C LEU A 246 1.95 -13.57 -4.94
N THR A 247 1.61 -13.25 -3.70
CA THR A 247 0.50 -13.87 -2.96
C THR A 247 -0.82 -13.67 -3.69
N GLN A 248 -1.10 -12.46 -4.19
CA GLN A 248 -2.30 -12.19 -4.99
C GLN A 248 -2.38 -13.07 -6.24
N LEU A 249 -1.27 -13.23 -6.98
CA LEU A 249 -1.24 -14.06 -8.18
C LEU A 249 -1.56 -15.53 -7.87
N TYR A 250 -1.05 -16.06 -6.77
CA TYR A 250 -1.34 -17.43 -6.32
C TYR A 250 -2.78 -17.60 -5.84
N ILE A 251 -3.34 -16.59 -5.16
CA ILE A 251 -4.76 -16.58 -4.78
C ILE A 251 -5.63 -16.67 -6.04
N LEU A 252 -5.43 -15.77 -7.00
CA LEU A 252 -6.21 -15.75 -8.24
C LEU A 252 -6.06 -17.06 -9.03
N ALA A 253 -4.84 -17.59 -9.15
CA ALA A 253 -4.59 -18.87 -9.82
C ALA A 253 -5.29 -20.04 -9.11
N ALA A 254 -5.26 -20.10 -7.77
CA ALA A 254 -5.95 -21.13 -7.01
C ALA A 254 -7.47 -21.04 -7.19
N LEU A 255 -8.04 -19.83 -7.21
CA LEU A 255 -9.47 -19.63 -7.46
C LEU A 255 -9.87 -20.10 -8.86
N LEU A 256 -9.10 -19.75 -9.90
CA LEU A 256 -9.34 -20.21 -11.28
C LEU A 256 -9.22 -21.73 -11.42
N LYS A 257 -8.27 -22.35 -10.71
CA LYS A 257 -8.03 -23.80 -10.73
C LYS A 257 -9.13 -24.59 -10.03
N LEU A 258 -9.48 -24.20 -8.81
CA LEU A 258 -10.40 -24.95 -7.95
C LEU A 258 -11.87 -24.69 -8.33
N TYR A 259 -12.18 -23.52 -8.88
CA TYR A 259 -13.54 -23.08 -9.16
C TYR A 259 -13.71 -22.61 -10.61
N PRO A 260 -13.43 -23.45 -11.63
CA PRO A 260 -13.42 -23.05 -13.04
C PRO A 260 -14.79 -22.60 -13.58
N ASN A 261 -15.88 -22.98 -12.90
CA ASN A 261 -17.25 -22.56 -13.25
C ASN A 261 -17.62 -21.18 -12.67
N GLN A 262 -16.76 -20.58 -11.84
CA GLN A 262 -16.99 -19.27 -11.24
C GLN A 262 -16.35 -18.18 -12.10
N ASN A 263 -17.06 -17.06 -12.27
CA ASN A 263 -16.58 -15.94 -13.08
C ASN A 263 -15.64 -15.03 -12.28
N ILE A 264 -14.43 -15.51 -12.00
CA ILE A 264 -13.41 -14.76 -11.25
C ILE A 264 -13.07 -13.43 -11.94
N PHE A 265 -12.90 -13.46 -13.27
CA PHE A 265 -12.68 -12.27 -14.07
C PHE A 265 -13.98 -11.74 -14.67
N ASN A 266 -14.91 -11.33 -13.80
CA ASN A 266 -16.20 -10.77 -14.20
C ASN A 266 -16.03 -9.61 -15.21
N PRO A 267 -16.55 -9.73 -16.45
CA PRO A 267 -16.40 -8.72 -17.49
C PRO A 267 -16.86 -7.31 -17.10
N ALA A 268 -17.82 -7.19 -16.17
CA ALA A 268 -18.28 -5.90 -15.67
C ALA A 268 -17.25 -5.19 -14.76
N ARG A 269 -16.25 -5.92 -14.26
CA ARG A 269 -15.31 -5.48 -13.23
C ARG A 269 -13.84 -5.60 -13.64
N VAL A 270 -13.51 -6.37 -14.69
CA VAL A 270 -12.13 -6.52 -15.18
C VAL A 270 -11.46 -5.19 -15.49
N LYS A 271 -12.20 -4.17 -15.95
CA LYS A 271 -11.65 -2.85 -16.20
C LYS A 271 -11.09 -2.22 -14.91
N SER A 272 -11.83 -2.29 -13.79
CA SER A 272 -11.37 -1.76 -12.50
C SER A 272 -10.17 -2.54 -11.98
N PHE A 273 -10.18 -3.86 -12.13
CA PHE A 273 -9.05 -4.71 -11.77
C PHE A 273 -7.79 -4.35 -12.59
N ASP A 274 -7.93 -4.25 -13.92
CA ASP A 274 -6.81 -3.93 -14.81
C ASP A 274 -6.29 -2.50 -14.54
N GLN A 275 -7.17 -1.55 -14.15
CA GLN A 275 -6.78 -0.21 -13.71
C GLN A 275 -6.01 -0.22 -12.38
N ALA A 276 -6.45 -1.00 -11.39
CA ALA A 276 -5.75 -1.13 -10.12
C ALA A 276 -4.40 -1.83 -10.29
N MET A 277 -4.37 -2.91 -11.07
CA MET A 277 -3.15 -3.61 -11.49
C MET A 277 -2.27 -2.76 -12.40
N GLY A 278 -2.83 -1.76 -13.09
CA GLY A 278 -2.13 -0.90 -14.03
C GLY A 278 -1.73 -1.61 -15.33
N THR A 279 -2.34 -2.75 -15.63
CA THR A 279 -2.13 -3.55 -16.83
C THR A 279 -3.22 -4.64 -16.93
N ASP A 280 -3.58 -5.05 -18.14
CA ASP A 280 -4.42 -6.23 -18.41
C ASP A 280 -3.62 -7.53 -18.48
N SER A 281 -2.29 -7.43 -18.60
CA SER A 281 -1.38 -8.57 -18.82
C SER A 281 -1.54 -9.64 -17.74
N VAL A 282 -1.72 -9.24 -16.48
CA VAL A 282 -1.88 -10.18 -15.35
C VAL A 282 -3.12 -11.05 -15.51
N ARG A 283 -4.27 -10.43 -15.75
CA ARG A 283 -5.53 -11.15 -15.97
C ARG A 283 -5.44 -12.07 -17.18
N ILE A 284 -4.93 -11.55 -18.30
CA ILE A 284 -4.83 -12.31 -19.56
C ILE A 284 -3.93 -13.54 -19.39
N ARG A 285 -2.78 -13.40 -18.72
CA ARG A 285 -1.83 -14.50 -18.51
C ARG A 285 -2.34 -15.54 -17.52
N LEU A 286 -2.97 -15.11 -16.42
CA LEU A 286 -3.62 -16.02 -15.48
C LEU A 286 -4.77 -16.79 -16.14
N ALA A 287 -5.60 -16.13 -16.95
CA ALA A 287 -6.70 -16.79 -17.68
C ALA A 287 -6.19 -17.82 -18.72
N ARG A 288 -4.95 -17.67 -19.21
CA ARG A 288 -4.28 -18.63 -20.09
C ARG A 288 -3.57 -19.76 -19.33
N GLY A 289 -3.66 -19.79 -18.00
CA GLY A 289 -3.02 -20.81 -17.16
C GLY A 289 -1.52 -20.61 -16.98
N GLU A 290 -0.98 -19.42 -17.24
CA GLU A 290 0.42 -19.15 -16.98
C GLU A 290 0.71 -19.13 -15.47
N SER A 291 1.82 -19.75 -15.06
CA SER A 291 2.16 -19.88 -13.64
C SER A 291 2.36 -18.50 -12.98
N PRO A 292 1.84 -18.29 -11.75
CA PRO A 292 2.08 -17.08 -10.95
C PRO A 292 3.54 -16.64 -10.88
N ALA A 293 4.48 -17.57 -10.68
CA ALA A 293 5.91 -17.28 -10.61
C ALA A 293 6.47 -16.63 -11.89
N LYS A 294 6.06 -17.11 -13.08
CA LYS A 294 6.47 -16.51 -14.37
C LYS A 294 5.89 -15.12 -14.58
N ILE A 295 4.65 -14.90 -14.15
CA ILE A 295 4.02 -13.58 -14.22
C ILE A 295 4.76 -12.61 -13.28
N TYR A 296 5.03 -13.03 -12.05
CA TYR A 296 5.77 -12.24 -11.08
C TYR A 296 7.17 -11.85 -11.57
N LEU A 297 7.95 -12.82 -12.09
CA LEU A 297 9.30 -12.57 -12.59
C LEU A 297 9.35 -11.67 -13.84
N SER A 298 8.27 -11.62 -14.62
CA SER A 298 8.23 -10.78 -15.83
C SER A 298 8.30 -9.29 -15.56
N TRP A 299 8.08 -8.85 -14.31
CA TRP A 299 8.19 -7.44 -13.94
C TRP A 299 9.63 -7.03 -13.64
N ASN A 300 10.54 -7.98 -13.41
CA ASN A 300 11.89 -7.72 -12.88
C ASN A 300 12.67 -6.68 -13.68
N GLU A 301 12.70 -6.79 -15.00
CA GLU A 301 13.41 -5.84 -15.87
C GLU A 301 12.92 -4.40 -15.65
N THR A 302 11.60 -4.18 -15.74
CA THR A 302 11.01 -2.84 -15.50
C THR A 302 11.17 -2.36 -14.06
N LEU A 303 11.23 -3.29 -13.09
CA LEU A 303 11.45 -2.96 -11.69
C LEU A 303 12.92 -2.61 -11.42
N ASP A 304 13.87 -3.22 -12.12
CA ASP A 304 15.29 -2.90 -12.03
C ASP A 304 15.57 -1.50 -12.60
N GLU A 305 14.97 -1.17 -13.75
CA GLU A 305 14.99 0.19 -14.28
C GLU A 305 14.44 1.22 -13.29
N TYR A 306 13.29 0.91 -12.67
CA TYR A 306 12.69 1.76 -11.64
C TYR A 306 13.57 1.87 -10.39
N ARG A 307 14.21 0.78 -9.94
CA ARG A 307 15.14 0.76 -8.81
C ARG A 307 16.34 1.67 -9.06
N GLU A 308 16.92 1.64 -10.24
CA GLU A 308 18.02 2.53 -10.59
C GLU A 308 17.56 3.98 -10.66
N LYS A 309 16.42 4.23 -11.29
CA LYS A 309 15.84 5.55 -11.43
C LYS A 309 15.52 6.20 -10.08
N ARG A 310 14.94 5.44 -9.14
CA ARG A 310 14.50 5.97 -7.84
C ARG A 310 15.66 6.40 -6.93
N LYS A 311 16.87 5.86 -7.12
CA LYS A 311 18.07 6.19 -6.31
C LYS A 311 18.34 7.70 -6.22
N ARG A 312 18.06 8.44 -7.29
CA ARG A 312 18.23 9.90 -7.36
C ARG A 312 17.35 10.68 -6.38
N TYR A 313 16.28 10.05 -5.90
CA TYR A 313 15.24 10.69 -5.11
C TYR A 313 15.27 10.30 -3.64
N LEU A 314 16.05 9.27 -3.28
CA LEU A 314 16.11 8.75 -1.93
C LEU A 314 16.63 9.80 -0.95
N LEU A 315 16.00 9.83 0.23
CA LEU A 315 16.34 10.73 1.34
C LEU A 315 16.93 9.98 2.53
N TYR A 316 16.80 8.66 2.54
CA TYR A 316 17.12 7.81 3.69
C TYR A 316 18.03 6.65 3.26
N ASP A 317 19.02 6.34 4.08
CA ASP A 317 19.99 5.29 3.78
C ASP A 317 19.43 3.88 4.01
N ASP A 318 19.99 2.91 3.27
CA ASP A 318 19.73 1.48 3.41
C ASP A 318 20.43 0.85 4.63
N PHE A 319 21.43 1.52 5.22
CA PHE A 319 22.28 0.93 6.27
C PHE A 319 21.84 1.30 7.69
N ALA A 320 21.69 0.28 8.55
CA ALA A 320 21.75 0.47 9.99
C ALA A 320 23.18 0.93 10.35
N PRO A 321 23.37 1.98 11.18
CA PRO A 321 24.70 2.24 11.71
C PRO A 321 25.15 0.99 12.47
N GLU A 322 26.35 0.48 12.19
CA GLU A 322 27.02 -0.48 13.06
C GLU A 322 26.87 0.04 14.48
N GLN A 323 26.26 -0.77 15.35
CA GLN A 323 26.27 -0.45 16.77
C GLN A 323 27.74 -0.38 17.17
N ASP A 324 28.22 0.83 17.42
CA ASP A 324 29.53 1.10 17.97
C ASP A 324 29.66 0.35 19.31
N SER A 325 30.19 -0.87 19.21
CA SER A 325 30.42 -1.77 20.34
C SER A 325 31.47 -1.21 21.32
N SER A 326 32.08 -0.06 21.02
CA SER A 326 33.06 0.61 21.89
C SER A 326 32.44 1.37 23.08
N LYS A 327 31.10 1.48 23.18
CA LYS A 327 30.43 2.24 24.27
C LYS A 327 29.67 1.41 25.31
N VAL A 328 29.81 0.10 25.35
CA VAL A 328 29.36 -0.69 26.51
C VAL A 328 30.40 -0.62 27.62
N LYS A 329 30.38 0.46 28.42
CA LYS A 329 31.09 0.46 29.71
C LYS A 329 30.46 -0.60 30.61
N SER A 330 31.23 -1.66 30.87
CA SER A 330 30.88 -2.71 31.83
C SER A 330 30.55 -2.11 33.20
N PRO A 331 29.43 -2.48 33.85
CA PRO A 331 29.18 -2.08 35.22
C PRO A 331 30.17 -2.80 36.14
N ASN A 332 30.86 -2.00 36.97
CA ASN A 332 31.78 -2.42 38.01
C ASN A 332 31.24 -3.64 38.79
N ARG A 333 32.03 -4.73 38.82
CA ARG A 333 31.90 -5.78 39.83
C ARG A 333 32.26 -5.21 41.20
N THR A 334 31.25 -4.91 42.01
CA THR A 334 31.39 -4.72 43.45
C THR A 334 31.92 -6.01 44.07
N LYS A 335 33.15 -5.95 44.59
CA LYS A 335 33.74 -6.98 45.46
C LYS A 335 32.98 -6.99 46.79
N THR A 336 32.17 -8.01 47.02
CA THR A 336 31.72 -8.40 48.36
C THR A 336 32.89 -9.04 49.10
N GLN A 337 33.54 -8.28 50.00
CA GLN A 337 34.37 -8.87 51.05
C GLN A 337 33.47 -9.49 52.11
N GLY A 338 33.43 -10.82 52.14
CA GLY A 338 32.88 -11.56 53.27
C GLY A 338 33.79 -11.42 54.49
N LYS A 339 33.28 -10.81 55.56
CA LYS A 339 33.77 -10.99 56.92
C LYS A 339 32.88 -12.03 57.59
N LYS A 340 33.42 -13.20 57.95
CA LYS A 340 33.00 -13.96 59.14
C LYS A 340 34.20 -14.73 59.70
N ARG A 341 34.42 -14.48 61.00
CA ARG A 341 34.99 -15.28 62.09
C ARG A 341 36.04 -16.35 61.75
#